data_AF-A0A2U1S724-F1
#
_entry.id   AF-A0A2U1S724-F1
#
_cell.length_a   1.000
_cell.length_b   1.000
_cell.length_c   1.000
_cell.angle_alpha   90.00
_cell.angle_beta   90.00
_cell.angle_gamma   90.00
#
_symmetry.space_group_name_H-M   'P 1'
#
loop_
_entity.id
_entity.type
_entity.pdbx_description
1 polymer ?
#
loop_
_entity_poly.entity_id
_entity_poly.type
_entity_poly.pdbx_seq_one_letter_code
_entity_poly.pdbx_strand_id
1 'polypeptide(L)'
;MVLRRCPQCNTTSDDKFGFCVKCGYEFPKIDVNENTCPLCGSENPPEATYCVKCGTPLIFKNAGEQTFDQPPIFIKYSENNPNKSSTSKFLIIMGYLFCILGGIVGLIIAIYLATRKDPVAKKHGRIQLGILILYVLIIALALSSGLVSVNDLINATTYNQSFNMTF
;
A
#
# COMPACT_ATOMS: atom_id res chain seq x y z
N MET A 1 -24.17 3.43 8.00
CA MET A 1 -22.87 3.03 8.58
C MET A 1 -22.38 4.20 9.42
N VAL A 2 -22.07 3.98 10.69
CA VAL A 2 -21.59 5.05 11.56
C VAL A 2 -20.09 4.82 11.75
N LEU A 3 -19.30 5.74 11.21
CA LEU A 3 -17.85 5.67 11.33
C LEU A 3 -17.44 6.35 12.63
N ARG A 4 -16.82 5.59 13.53
CA ARG A 4 -16.34 6.11 14.82
C ARG A 4 -14.84 5.94 14.97
N ARG A 5 -14.20 6.88 15.66
CA ARG A 5 -12.79 6.77 16.01
C ARG A 5 -12.66 5.98 17.31
N CYS A 6 -11.89 4.91 17.29
CA CYS A 6 -11.62 4.12 18.49
C CYS A 6 -10.86 4.95 19.52
N PRO A 7 -11.35 5.09 20.78
CA PRO A 7 -10.67 5.89 21.80
C PRO A 7 -9.36 5.25 22.27
N GLN A 8 -9.21 3.92 22.13
CA GLN A 8 -8.01 3.22 22.58
C GLN A 8 -6.86 3.32 21.57
N CYS A 9 -7.14 3.20 20.26
CA CYS A 9 -6.10 3.15 19.23
C CYS A 9 -6.22 4.25 18.16
N ASN A 10 -7.16 5.17 18.32
CA ASN A 10 -7.45 6.31 17.45
C ASN A 10 -7.71 5.96 15.98
N THR A 11 -7.94 4.68 15.68
CA THR A 11 -8.25 4.24 14.33
C THR A 11 -9.74 4.40 14.08
N THR A 12 -10.09 4.97 12.93
CA THR A 12 -11.47 5.04 12.49
C THR A 12 -11.92 3.63 12.09
N SER A 13 -13.05 3.18 12.62
CA SER A 13 -13.63 1.88 12.30
C SER A 13 -15.12 2.05 12.06
N ASP A 14 -15.64 1.31 11.08
CA ASP A 14 -17.08 1.14 10.92
C ASP A 14 -17.61 0.37 12.13
N ASP A 15 -18.63 0.92 12.75
CA ASP A 15 -19.21 0.37 13.96
C ASP A 15 -20.17 -0.78 13.74
N LYS A 16 -20.43 -1.14 12.48
CA LYS A 16 -21.32 -2.22 12.06
C LYS A 16 -21.16 -3.52 12.85
N PHE A 17 -19.93 -3.88 13.25
CA PHE A 17 -19.63 -5.13 13.96
C PHE A 17 -19.53 -4.97 15.49
N GLY A 18 -19.68 -3.75 16.03
CA GLY A 18 -19.67 -3.49 17.47
C GLY A 18 -18.28 -3.33 18.11
N PHE A 19 -17.18 -3.58 17.40
CA PHE A 19 -15.81 -3.45 17.92
C PHE A 19 -14.83 -2.85 16.90
N CYS A 20 -13.67 -2.36 17.37
CA CYS A 20 -12.62 -1.81 16.53
C CYS A 20 -11.84 -2.94 15.86
N VAL A 21 -11.87 -2.98 14.53
CA VAL A 21 -11.20 -4.02 13.74
C VAL A 21 -9.68 -4.03 13.86
N LYS A 22 -9.08 -2.93 14.34
CA LYS A 22 -7.61 -2.83 14.48
C LYS A 22 -7.12 -3.29 15.85
N CYS A 23 -7.80 -2.93 16.93
CA CYS A 23 -7.31 -3.20 18.29
C CYS A 23 -8.25 -4.05 19.15
N GLY A 24 -9.40 -4.47 18.61
CA GLY A 24 -10.37 -5.32 19.32
C GLY A 24 -11.21 -4.57 20.36
N TYR A 25 -11.08 -3.25 20.50
CA TYR A 25 -11.87 -2.48 21.46
C TYR A 25 -13.36 -2.59 21.15
N GLU A 26 -14.12 -3.22 22.04
CA GLU A 26 -15.56 -3.27 21.96
C GLU A 26 -16.14 -1.92 22.31
N PHE A 27 -16.99 -1.43 21.43
CA PHE A 27 -17.60 -0.15 21.65
C PHE A 27 -18.97 -0.31 22.31
N PRO A 28 -19.40 0.67 23.10
CA PRO A 28 -20.72 0.64 23.72
C PRO A 28 -21.81 0.59 22.66
N LYS A 29 -22.88 -0.16 22.97
CA LYS A 29 -24.11 -0.16 22.16
C LYS A 29 -24.74 1.22 22.29
N ILE A 30 -25.09 1.81 21.14
CA ILE A 30 -25.73 3.12 21.10
C ILE A 30 -27.22 2.88 21.22
N ASP A 31 -27.80 3.25 22.36
CA ASP A 31 -29.25 3.30 22.50
C ASP A 31 -29.73 4.55 21.76
N VAL A 32 -30.61 4.35 20.77
CA VAL A 32 -31.07 5.38 19.84
C VAL A 32 -31.99 6.41 20.48
N ASN A 33 -32.26 6.27 21.78
CA ASN A 33 -33.25 7.05 22.52
C ASN A 33 -32.68 8.18 23.39
N GLU A 34 -31.35 8.31 23.51
CA GLU A 34 -30.73 9.34 24.35
C GLU A 34 -29.70 10.14 23.55
N ASN A 35 -29.83 11.48 23.50
CA ASN A 35 -28.93 12.37 22.76
C ASN A 35 -27.61 12.63 23.52
N THR A 36 -27.05 11.56 24.07
CA THR A 36 -25.83 11.56 24.86
C THR A 36 -24.62 11.47 23.94
N CYS A 37 -23.61 12.29 24.21
CA CYS A 37 -22.43 12.35 23.37
C CYS A 37 -21.66 11.02 23.43
N PRO A 38 -21.47 10.33 22.30
CA PRO A 38 -20.83 9.01 22.29
C PRO A 38 -19.33 9.08 22.58
N LEU A 39 -18.72 10.26 22.51
CA LEU A 39 -17.29 10.45 22.77
C LEU A 39 -17.00 10.81 24.22
N CYS A 40 -17.76 11.72 24.82
CA CYS A 40 -17.47 12.25 26.17
C CYS A 40 -18.56 11.95 27.20
N GLY A 41 -19.65 11.31 26.80
CA GLY A 41 -20.75 10.90 27.68
C GLY A 41 -21.63 12.03 28.19
N SER A 42 -21.43 13.27 27.75
CA SER A 42 -22.31 14.37 28.19
C SER A 42 -23.68 14.26 27.56
N GLU A 43 -24.71 14.44 28.36
CA GLU A 43 -26.09 14.62 27.86
C GLU A 43 -26.16 15.93 27.06
N ASN A 44 -26.89 15.89 25.93
CA ASN A 44 -27.08 17.07 25.10
C ASN A 44 -28.58 17.27 24.84
N PRO A 45 -29.00 18.51 24.58
CA PRO A 45 -30.38 18.81 24.21
C PRO A 45 -30.84 17.95 23.02
N PRO A 46 -32.13 17.59 22.93
CA PRO A 46 -32.65 16.69 21.89
C PRO A 46 -32.50 17.24 20.46
N GLU A 47 -32.29 18.54 20.30
CA GLU A 47 -32.10 19.22 19.00
C GLU A 47 -30.63 19.48 18.66
N ALA A 48 -29.70 19.18 19.58
CA ALA A 48 -28.28 19.43 19.37
C ALA A 48 -27.70 18.51 18.30
N THR A 49 -27.11 19.10 17.25
CA THR A 49 -26.41 18.39 16.16
C THR A 49 -24.94 18.11 16.48
N TYR A 50 -24.38 18.84 17.46
CA TYR A 50 -23.05 18.63 18.01
C TYR A 50 -23.09 18.70 19.53
N CYS A 51 -22.16 17.99 20.16
CA CYS A 51 -22.02 17.95 21.61
C CYS A 51 -21.64 19.33 22.14
N VAL A 52 -22.40 19.85 23.12
CA VAL A 52 -22.17 21.18 23.69
C VAL A 52 -20.91 21.24 24.55
N LYS A 53 -20.40 20.08 25.00
CA LYS A 53 -19.20 19.99 25.85
C LYS A 53 -17.91 19.78 25.05
N CYS A 54 -17.93 18.99 23.98
CA CYS A 54 -16.71 18.61 23.25
C CYS A 54 -16.78 18.78 21.73
N GLY A 55 -17.91 19.24 21.17
CA GLY A 55 -18.08 19.51 19.74
C GLY A 55 -18.22 18.28 18.84
N THR A 56 -18.29 17.06 19.39
CA THR A 56 -18.49 15.83 18.60
C THR A 56 -19.89 15.81 17.98
N PRO A 57 -20.05 15.49 16.67
CA PRO A 57 -21.36 15.41 16.04
C PRO A 57 -22.25 14.33 16.70
N LEU A 58 -23.50 14.68 16.95
CA LEU A 58 -24.51 13.82 17.55
C LEU A 58 -25.43 13.33 16.44
N ILE A 59 -25.27 12.08 16.03
CA ILE A 59 -25.79 11.58 14.76
C ILE A 59 -27.12 10.84 14.94
N PHE A 60 -28.09 11.31 15.74
CA PHE A 60 -29.38 10.60 15.84
C PHE A 60 -30.59 11.49 16.14
N LYS A 61 -31.11 12.21 15.13
CA LYS A 61 -32.57 12.37 14.94
C LYS A 61 -32.86 12.89 13.54
N ASN A 62 -33.79 12.24 12.86
CA ASN A 62 -33.99 12.32 11.42
C ASN A 62 -34.65 13.61 10.93
N ALA A 63 -34.36 13.95 9.66
CA ALA A 63 -35.28 14.42 8.63
C ALA A 63 -36.49 15.26 9.09
N GLY A 64 -36.39 16.57 8.95
CA GLY A 64 -37.53 17.48 9.09
C GLY A 64 -37.16 18.95 8.97
N GLU A 65 -36.91 19.37 7.71
CA GLU A 65 -37.17 20.73 7.18
C GLU A 65 -36.11 21.83 7.37
N GLN A 66 -35.39 22.33 6.34
CA GLN A 66 -35.08 21.95 4.94
C GLN A 66 -33.89 22.86 4.46
N THR A 67 -33.24 22.47 3.35
CA THR A 67 -32.33 23.24 2.44
C THR A 67 -30.95 23.68 2.94
N PHE A 68 -29.96 22.84 2.66
CA PHE A 68 -28.58 23.24 2.40
C PHE A 68 -28.43 23.44 0.88
N ASP A 69 -28.62 24.67 0.37
CA ASP A 69 -28.70 24.97 -1.07
C ASP A 69 -27.37 24.93 -1.84
N GLN A 70 -26.24 24.62 -1.20
CA GLN A 70 -25.01 24.27 -1.91
C GLN A 70 -24.28 23.20 -1.11
N PRO A 71 -24.02 22.00 -1.66
CA PRO A 71 -23.54 20.86 -0.90
C PRO A 71 -22.27 21.24 -0.13
N PRO A 72 -22.20 20.95 1.19
CA PRO A 72 -21.01 21.25 1.95
C PRO A 72 -19.87 20.48 1.30
N ILE A 73 -18.83 21.22 0.94
CA ILE A 73 -17.64 20.70 0.30
C ILE A 73 -17.13 19.55 1.16
N PHE A 74 -17.43 18.33 0.73
CA PHE A 74 -16.64 17.17 1.10
C PHE A 74 -15.25 17.50 0.57
N ILE A 75 -14.36 18.00 1.42
CA ILE A 75 -12.94 17.78 1.17
C ILE A 75 -12.83 16.26 1.21
N LYS A 76 -12.98 15.65 0.04
CA LYS A 76 -12.28 14.42 -0.27
C LYS A 76 -10.83 14.77 0.06
N TYR A 77 -10.41 14.49 1.28
CA TYR A 77 -9.08 13.96 1.45
C TYR A 77 -9.12 12.61 0.72
N SER A 78 -9.08 12.69 -0.62
CA SER A 78 -8.35 11.75 -1.42
C SER A 78 -7.01 11.69 -0.72
N GLU A 79 -6.68 10.52 -0.21
CA GLU A 79 -5.37 10.24 0.34
C GLU A 79 -4.33 10.24 -0.81
N ASN A 80 -4.24 11.34 -1.55
CA ASN A 80 -3.02 11.72 -2.23
C ASN A 80 -2.16 12.37 -1.16
N ASN A 81 -1.61 11.54 -0.28
CA ASN A 81 -0.40 11.88 0.42
C ASN A 81 0.68 12.02 -0.68
N PRO A 82 1.15 13.24 -1.03
CA PRO A 82 2.12 13.42 -2.12
C PRO A 82 3.46 12.75 -1.81
N ASN A 83 3.63 12.20 -0.60
CA ASN A 83 4.84 11.53 -0.15
C ASN A 83 4.63 10.05 0.24
N LYS A 84 3.45 9.46 -0.01
CA LYS A 84 3.33 7.99 -0.02
C LYS A 84 3.71 7.53 -1.42
N SER A 85 5.00 7.36 -1.67
CA SER A 85 5.52 6.82 -2.93
C SER A 85 5.18 5.33 -3.04
N SER A 86 3.91 5.04 -3.27
CA SER A 86 3.40 3.74 -3.67
C SER A 86 4.24 3.27 -4.84
N THR A 87 5.05 2.23 -4.63
CA THR A 87 5.88 1.66 -5.70
C THR A 87 4.97 1.37 -6.88
N SER A 88 5.25 1.93 -8.06
CA SER A 88 4.39 1.68 -9.20
C SER A 88 4.46 0.19 -9.52
N LYS A 89 3.30 -0.42 -9.77
CA LYS A 89 3.22 -1.83 -10.20
C LYS A 89 4.09 -2.06 -11.44
N PHE A 90 4.23 -1.03 -12.27
CA PHE A 90 5.09 -1.00 -13.44
C PHE A 90 6.59 -1.19 -13.09
N LEU A 91 7.11 -0.52 -12.06
CA LEU A 91 8.50 -0.70 -11.60
C LEU A 91 8.78 -2.13 -11.14
N ILE A 92 7.80 -2.78 -10.52
CA ILE A 92 7.90 -4.19 -10.10
C ILE A 92 7.95 -5.10 -11.33
N ILE A 93 7.04 -4.92 -12.29
CA ILE A 93 6.96 -5.72 -13.52
C ILE A 93 8.25 -5.54 -14.36
N MET A 94 8.68 -4.30 -14.56
CA MET A 94 9.94 -4.00 -15.25
C MET A 94 11.14 -4.59 -14.53
N GLY A 95 11.16 -4.55 -13.18
CA GLY A 95 12.21 -5.17 -12.39
C GLY A 95 12.33 -6.68 -12.62
N TYR A 96 11.22 -7.42 -12.71
CA TYR A 96 11.26 -8.84 -13.06
C TYR A 96 11.70 -9.09 -14.50
N LEU A 97 11.25 -8.26 -15.45
CA LEU A 97 11.65 -8.34 -16.86
C LEU A 97 13.16 -8.17 -17.03
N PHE A 98 13.75 -7.16 -16.38
CA PHE A 98 15.19 -6.92 -16.42
C PHE A 98 16.00 -7.95 -15.61
N CYS A 99 15.39 -8.62 -14.63
CA CYS A 99 16.04 -9.70 -13.90
C CYS A 99 16.22 -10.95 -14.78
N ILE A 100 15.26 -11.25 -15.67
CA ILE A 100 15.34 -12.37 -16.62
C ILE A 100 16.44 -12.13 -17.68
N LEU A 101 16.69 -10.87 -18.05
CA LEU A 101 17.81 -10.48 -18.92
C LEU A 101 19.19 -10.52 -18.23
N GLY A 102 19.23 -10.75 -16.90
CA GLY A 102 20.43 -11.20 -16.20
C GLY A 102 21.61 -10.23 -16.15
N GLY A 103 21.37 -8.91 -16.12
CA GLY A 103 22.42 -7.89 -16.17
C GLY A 103 22.66 -7.11 -14.87
N ILE A 104 23.74 -6.31 -14.86
CA ILE A 104 24.11 -5.37 -13.77
C ILE A 104 22.95 -4.44 -13.41
N VAL A 105 22.17 -4.01 -14.42
CA VAL A 105 20.99 -3.15 -14.25
C VAL A 105 19.92 -3.83 -13.38
N GLY A 106 19.65 -5.12 -13.59
CA GLY A 106 18.70 -5.89 -12.79
C GLY A 106 19.14 -6.01 -11.33
N LEU A 107 20.44 -6.19 -11.09
CA LEU A 107 21.02 -6.23 -9.74
C LEU A 107 20.86 -4.90 -9.00
N ILE A 108 21.15 -3.78 -9.65
CA ILE A 108 20.99 -2.43 -9.07
C ILE A 108 19.53 -2.19 -8.67
N ILE A 109 18.58 -2.55 -9.54
CA ILE A 109 17.15 -2.41 -9.27
C ILE A 109 16.72 -3.30 -8.10
N ALA A 110 17.15 -4.56 -8.06
CA ALA A 110 16.81 -5.48 -6.97
C ALA A 110 17.30 -4.98 -5.60
N ILE A 111 18.54 -4.48 -5.54
CA ILE A 111 19.12 -3.89 -4.32
C ILE A 111 18.37 -2.61 -3.92
N TYR A 112 18.06 -1.75 -4.89
CA TYR A 112 17.27 -0.53 -4.64
C TYR A 112 15.89 -0.85 -4.05
N LEU A 113 15.16 -1.82 -4.59
CA LEU A 113 13.86 -2.23 -4.04
C LEU A 113 14.00 -2.89 -2.67
N ALA A 114 15.06 -3.69 -2.44
CA ALA A 114 15.28 -4.38 -1.18
C ALA A 114 15.64 -3.43 -0.01
N THR A 115 16.21 -2.26 -0.31
CA THR A 115 16.60 -1.24 0.69
C THR A 115 15.51 -0.20 0.94
N ARG A 116 14.42 -0.21 0.14
CA ARG A 116 13.32 0.75 0.25
C ARG A 116 12.55 0.60 1.58
N LYS A 117 12.10 1.74 2.14
CA LYS A 117 11.29 1.79 3.39
C LYS A 117 9.88 1.21 3.23
N ASP A 118 9.38 1.12 1.99
CA ASP A 118 8.08 0.53 1.68
C ASP A 118 8.13 -1.00 1.87
N PRO A 119 7.30 -1.58 2.76
CA PRO A 119 7.31 -3.02 3.05
C PRO A 119 6.95 -3.87 1.81
N VAL A 120 6.15 -3.34 0.89
CA VAL A 120 5.77 -4.04 -0.35
C VAL A 120 6.99 -4.12 -1.28
N ALA A 121 7.66 -2.99 -1.52
CA ALA A 121 8.88 -2.95 -2.33
C ALA A 121 9.99 -3.85 -1.75
N LYS A 122 10.18 -3.81 -0.44
CA LYS A 122 11.18 -4.62 0.26
C LYS A 122 10.94 -6.11 0.09
N LYS A 123 9.67 -6.56 0.14
CA LYS A 123 9.30 -7.95 -0.15
C LYS A 123 9.67 -8.35 -1.58
N HIS A 124 9.33 -7.50 -2.56
CA HIS A 124 9.65 -7.77 -3.96
C HIS A 124 11.15 -7.74 -4.25
N GLY A 125 11.90 -6.80 -3.67
CA GLY A 125 13.36 -6.72 -3.82
C GLY A 125 14.07 -7.97 -3.30
N ARG A 126 13.64 -8.52 -2.15
CA ARG A 126 14.19 -9.78 -1.64
C ARG A 126 13.91 -10.97 -2.56
N ILE A 127 12.70 -11.04 -3.13
CA ILE A 127 12.34 -12.08 -4.11
C ILE A 127 13.19 -11.95 -5.38
N GLN A 128 13.36 -10.73 -5.91
CA GLN A 128 14.20 -10.47 -7.07
C GLN A 128 15.67 -10.86 -6.84
N LEU A 129 16.23 -10.52 -5.67
CA LEU A 129 17.58 -10.93 -5.29
C LEU A 129 17.74 -12.45 -5.24
N GLY A 130 16.75 -13.16 -4.68
CA GLY A 130 16.74 -14.61 -4.63
C GLY A 130 16.72 -15.25 -6.03
N ILE A 131 15.90 -14.73 -6.95
CA ILE A 131 15.84 -15.20 -8.34
C ILE A 131 17.19 -14.97 -9.04
N LEU A 132 17.81 -13.80 -8.86
CA LEU A 132 19.10 -13.49 -9.47
C LEU A 132 20.20 -14.44 -8.98
N ILE A 133 20.25 -14.73 -7.67
CA ILE A 133 21.20 -15.69 -7.10
C ILE A 133 20.98 -17.09 -7.69
N LEU A 134 19.73 -17.56 -7.75
CA LEU A 134 19.40 -18.86 -8.34
C LEU A 134 19.83 -18.94 -9.81
N TYR A 135 19.59 -17.87 -10.58
CA TYR A 135 19.97 -17.79 -11.99
C TYR A 135 21.49 -17.89 -12.18
N VAL A 136 22.27 -17.14 -11.39
CA VAL A 136 23.74 -17.20 -11.40
C VAL A 136 24.24 -18.59 -11.02
N LEU A 137 23.61 -19.25 -10.03
CA LEU A 137 23.95 -20.63 -9.66
C LEU A 137 23.69 -21.62 -10.81
N ILE A 138 22.57 -21.48 -11.52
CA ILE A 138 22.25 -22.34 -12.68
C ILE A 138 23.31 -22.17 -13.79
N ILE A 139 23.70 -20.93 -14.10
CA ILE A 139 24.77 -20.66 -15.08
C ILE A 139 26.09 -21.27 -14.63
N ALA A 140 26.47 -21.07 -13.36
CA ALA A 140 27.70 -21.63 -12.81
C ALA A 140 27.73 -23.16 -12.92
N LEU A 141 26.61 -23.82 -12.62
CA LEU A 141 26.46 -25.27 -12.77
C LEU A 141 26.53 -25.73 -14.24
N ALA A 142 25.92 -24.98 -15.16
CA ALA A 142 26.00 -25.28 -16.60
C ALA A 142 27.44 -25.16 -17.13
N LEU A 143 28.21 -24.18 -16.65
CA LEU A 143 29.62 -24.05 -16.98
C LEU A 143 30.46 -25.16 -16.33
N SER A 144 30.24 -25.48 -15.05
CA SER A 144 31.01 -26.50 -14.34
C SER A 144 30.76 -27.92 -14.84
N SER A 145 29.55 -28.19 -15.35
CA SER A 145 29.20 -29.47 -15.96
C SER A 145 29.70 -29.62 -17.39
N GLY A 146 30.28 -28.57 -17.98
CA GLY A 146 30.71 -28.56 -19.37
C GLY A 146 29.56 -28.56 -20.39
N LEU A 147 28.31 -28.38 -19.95
CA LEU A 147 27.13 -28.24 -20.82
C LEU A 147 27.24 -27.01 -21.72
N VAL A 148 27.88 -25.94 -21.23
CA VAL A 148 28.16 -24.73 -21.97
C VAL A 148 29.65 -24.41 -21.83
N SER A 149 30.36 -24.24 -22.96
CA SER A 149 31.75 -23.83 -22.97
C SER A 149 31.87 -22.31 -23.01
N VAL A 150 32.82 -21.77 -22.24
CA VAL A 150 33.12 -20.32 -22.23
C VAL A 150 33.58 -19.85 -23.61
N ASN A 151 34.31 -20.69 -24.35
CA ASN A 151 34.82 -20.36 -25.68
C ASN A 151 33.70 -20.18 -26.70
N ASP A 152 32.64 -20.98 -26.61
CA ASP A 152 31.49 -20.89 -27.51
C ASP A 152 30.72 -19.58 -27.28
N LEU A 153 30.64 -19.11 -26.04
CA LEU A 153 30.00 -17.85 -25.67
C LEU A 153 30.77 -16.62 -26.20
N ILE A 154 32.11 -16.67 -26.12
CA ILE A 154 32.99 -15.61 -26.64
C ILE A 154 32.89 -15.56 -28.17
N ASN A 155 32.99 -16.70 -28.84
CA ASN A 155 32.95 -16.76 -30.31
C ASN A 155 31.62 -16.26 -30.88
N ALA A 156 30.50 -16.53 -30.20
CA ALA A 156 29.18 -16.02 -30.58
C ALA A 156 29.06 -14.48 -30.49
N THR A 157 29.81 -13.83 -29.59
CA THR A 157 29.82 -12.37 -29.49
C THR A 157 30.75 -11.72 -30.53
N THR A 158 31.90 -12.34 -30.82
CA THR A 158 32.85 -11.83 -31.82
C THR A 158 32.32 -11.89 -33.26
N TYR A 159 31.59 -12.95 -33.63
CA TYR A 159 31.01 -13.10 -34.99
C TYR A 159 30.05 -11.95 -35.36
N ASN A 160 29.24 -11.51 -34.39
CA ASN A 160 28.31 -10.38 -34.58
C ASN A 160 29.03 -9.04 -34.72
N GLN A 161 30.24 -8.91 -34.18
CA GLN A 161 31.02 -7.68 -34.24
C GLN A 161 31.71 -7.51 -35.61
N SER A 162 32.12 -8.60 -36.24
CA SER A 162 32.65 -8.59 -37.62
C SER A 162 31.60 -8.28 -38.68
N PHE A 163 30.33 -8.68 -38.48
CA PHE A 163 29.24 -8.42 -39.42
C PHE A 163 28.80 -6.94 -39.48
N ASN A 164 28.95 -6.19 -38.39
CA ASN A 164 28.60 -4.76 -38.31
C ASN A 164 29.68 -3.81 -38.83
N MET A 165 30.90 -4.30 -39.13
CA MET A 165 31.98 -3.47 -39.69
C MET A 165 32.10 -3.57 -41.22
N THR A 166 31.19 -4.30 -41.88
CA THR A 166 31.17 -4.51 -43.34
C THR A 166 30.13 -3.66 -44.10
N PHE A 167 29.62 -2.58 -43.50
CA PHE A 167 28.75 -1.60 -44.16
C PHE A 167 29.27 -0.17 -43.99
#